data_AF-X1S4J3-F1
#
_entry.id   AF-X1S4J3-F1
#
_cell.length_a   1.000
_cell.length_b   1.000
_cell.length_c   1.000
_cell.angle_alpha   90.00
_cell.angle_beta   90.00
_cell.angle_gamma   90.00
#
_symmetry.space_group_name_H-M   'P 1'
#
loop_
_entity.id
_entity.type
_entity.pdbx_description
1 polymer ?
#
loop_
_entity_poly.entity_id
_entity_poly.type
_entity_poly.pdbx_seq_one_letter_code
_entity_poly.pdbx_strand_id
1 'polypeptide(L)' 'EYLAQNYHFHPLDLDDCLSRIQRPKIDEYKDYLFLVFHFPVFNKQTRATTASQLSVFIGEKYLITLHKGELKPLE' A
#
# COMPACT_ATOMS: atom_id res chain seq x y z
N GLU A 1 -13.30 -4.25 -0.53
CA GLU A 1 -14.40 -4.82 -1.35
C GLU A 1 -14.31 -4.44 -2.82
N TYR A 2 -14.38 -3.16 -3.21
CA TYR A 2 -14.33 -2.74 -4.61
C TYR A 2 -13.17 -3.35 -5.41
N LEU A 3 -11.94 -3.27 -4.89
CA LEU A 3 -10.76 -3.81 -5.59
C LEU A 3 -10.85 -5.33 -5.79
N ALA A 4 -11.33 -6.07 -4.79
CA ALA A 4 -11.51 -7.52 -4.87
C ALA A 4 -12.54 -7.95 -5.92
N GLN A 5 -13.52 -7.09 -6.21
CA GLN A 5 -14.60 -7.38 -7.17
C GLN A 5 -14.27 -6.94 -8.60
N ASN A 6 -13.45 -5.91 -8.77
CA ASN A 6 -13.18 -5.28 -10.06
C ASN A 6 -11.80 -5.63 -10.63
N TYR A 7 -10.91 -6.19 -9.81
CA TYR A 7 -9.56 -6.56 -10.19
C TYR A 7 -9.26 -7.99 -9.76
N HIS A 8 -8.47 -8.70 -10.56
CA HIS A 8 -8.04 -10.07 -10.27
C HIS A 8 -6.77 -10.07 -9.41
N PHE A 9 -6.76 -9.31 -8.31
CA PHE A 9 -5.64 -9.30 -7.38
C PHE A 9 -5.61 -10.57 -6.54
N HIS A 10 -4.40 -10.99 -6.18
CA HIS A 10 -4.19 -12.12 -5.29
C HIS A 10 -4.84 -11.81 -3.92
N PRO A 11 -5.62 -12.74 -3.33
CA PRO A 11 -6.30 -12.49 -2.05
C PRO A 11 -5.37 -12.04 -0.93
N LEU A 12 -4.15 -12.61 -0.89
CA LEU A 12 -3.14 -12.22 0.11
C LEU A 12 -2.69 -10.76 -0.03
N ASP A 13 -2.64 -10.19 -1.25
CA ASP A 13 -2.25 -8.80 -1.45
C ASP A 13 -3.34 -7.84 -0.94
N LEU A 14 -4.60 -8.26 -1.07
CA LEU A 14 -5.75 -7.53 -0.53
C LEU A 14 -5.77 -7.60 1.00
N ASP A 15 -5.48 -8.77 1.57
CA ASP A 15 -5.32 -8.93 3.02
C ASP A 15 -4.14 -8.10 3.56
N ASP A 16 -3.05 -8.01 2.81
CA ASP A 16 -1.89 -7.18 3.13
C ASP A 16 -2.19 -5.69 3.16
N CYS A 17 -3.15 -5.23 2.35
CA CYS A 17 -3.65 -3.86 2.41
C CYS A 17 -4.48 -3.59 3.68
N LEU A 18 -5.08 -4.62 4.29
CA LEU A 18 -5.87 -4.52 5.52
C LEU A 18 -5.02 -4.75 6.78
N SER A 19 -3.93 -5.52 6.65
CA SER A 19 -3.01 -5.83 7.73
C SER A 19 -2.27 -4.58 8.23
N ARG A 20 -2.04 -4.51 9.54
CA ARG A 20 -1.32 -3.39 10.18
C ARG A 20 0.20 -3.49 10.06
N ILE A 21 0.74 -4.67 9.78
CA ILE A 21 2.18 -4.95 9.86
C ILE A 21 2.58 -5.84 8.68
N GLN A 22 2.68 -5.25 7.49
CA GLN A 22 3.37 -5.90 6.39
C GLN A 22 4.77 -5.34 6.21
N ARG A 23 5.73 -6.19 5.85
CA ARG A 23 7.10 -5.75 5.56
C ARG A 23 7.14 -5.11 4.17
N PRO A 24 8.03 -4.12 3.93
CA PRO A 24 8.26 -3.64 2.58
C PRO A 24 8.65 -4.79 1.65
N LYS A 25 7.99 -4.87 0.49
CA LYS A 25 8.18 -5.96 -0.48
C LYS A 25 7.76 -5.55 -1.87
N ILE A 26 8.15 -6.37 -2.83
CA ILE A 26 7.68 -6.32 -4.22
C ILE A 26 7.31 -7.76 -4.58
N ASP A 27 6.05 -7.97 -4.96
CA ASP A 27 5.55 -9.22 -5.49
C ASP A 27 5.21 -9.03 -6.97
N GLU A 28 5.79 -9.88 -7.81
CA GLU A 28 5.59 -9.85 -9.27
C GLU A 28 4.60 -10.93 -9.68
N TYR A 29 3.53 -10.51 -10.34
CA TYR A 29 2.55 -11.38 -10.97
C TYR A 29 2.56 -11.15 -12.48
N LYS A 30 1.95 -12.07 -13.22
CA LYS A 30 1.88 -12.00 -14.69
C LYS A 30 1.26 -10.69 -15.19
N ASP A 31 0.24 -10.19 -14.50
CA ASP A 31 -0.60 -9.08 -14.97
C ASP A 31 -0.38 -7.77 -14.19
N TYR A 32 0.35 -7.81 -13.06
CA TYR A 32 0.60 -6.64 -12.22
C TYR A 32 1.78 -6.84 -11.26
N LEU A 33 2.30 -5.72 -10.74
CA LEU A 33 3.22 -5.67 -9.61
C LEU A 33 2.47 -5.20 -8.35
N PHE A 34 2.75 -5.82 -7.21
CA PHE A 34 2.32 -5.35 -5.91
C PHE A 34 3.51 -4.90 -5.08
N LEU A 35 3.46 -3.67 -4.58
CA LEU A 35 4.52 -3.09 -3.76
C LEU A 35 3.97 -2.63 -2.43
N VAL A 36 4.74 -2.85 -1.38
CA VAL A 36 4.48 -2.29 -0.05
C VAL A 36 5.66 -1.41 0.33
N PHE A 37 5.39 -0.13 0.57
CA PHE A 37 6.34 0.83 1.10
C PHE A 37 5.98 1.25 2.52
N HIS A 38 6.98 1.66 3.29
CA HIS A 38 6.81 2.24 4.62
C HIS A 38 7.50 3.60 4.66
N PHE A 39 6.74 4.63 5.04
CA PHE A 39 7.25 5.98 5.23
C PHE A 39 7.18 6.38 6.70
N PRO A 40 8.21 7.04 7.24
CA PRO A 40 8.15 7.58 8.59
C PRO A 40 7.22 8.79 8.63
N VAL A 41 6.23 8.76 9.54
CA VAL A 41 5.34 9.88 9.84
C VAL A 41 5.58 10.31 11.28
N PHE A 42 6.03 11.56 11.46
CA PHE A 42 6.27 12.12 12.77
C PHE A 42 5.02 12.79 13.33
N ASN A 43 4.55 12.31 14.49
CA ASN A 43 3.45 12.93 15.22
C ASN A 43 4.00 13.90 16.28
N LYS A 44 3.75 15.19 16.09
CA LYS A 44 4.23 16.26 16.99
C LYS A 44 3.63 16.20 18.39
N GLN A 45 2.39 15.71 18.55
CA GLN A 45 1.70 15.66 19.83
C GLN A 45 2.25 14.54 20.71
N THR A 46 2.43 13.34 20.14
CA THR A 46 2.96 12.18 20.87
C THR A 46 4.48 12.14 20.89
N ARG A 47 5.14 12.99 20.08
CA ARG A 47 6.60 13.00 19.84
C ARG A 47 7.14 11.64 19.39
N ALA A 48 6.31 10.86 18.69
CA ALA A 48 6.65 9.55 18.20
C ALA A 48 6.66 9.52 16.67
N THR A 49 7.57 8.72 16.11
CA THR A 49 7.58 8.38 14.68
C THR A 49 6.88 7.04 14.50
N THR A 50 5.88 7.00 13.63
CA THR A 50 5.19 5.77 13.24
C THR A 50 5.43 5.50 11.76
N ALA A 51 5.43 4.23 11.36
CA ALA A 51 5.45 3.88 9.96
C ALA A 51 4.04 3.97 9.37
N SER A 52 3.91 4.63 8.22
CA SER A 52 2.68 4.67 7.43
C SER A 52 2.91 3.90 6.14
N GLN A 53 2.04 2.92 5.89
CA GLN A 53 2.13 2.01 4.75
C GLN A 53 1.52 2.65 3.50
N LEU A 54 2.22 2.49 2.37
CA LEU A 54 1.70 2.74 1.04
C LEU A 54 1.73 1.42 0.26
N SER A 55 0.55 0.89 -0.05
CA SER A 55 0.40 -0.27 -0.92
C SER A 55 0.13 0.19 -2.34
N VAL A 56 0.81 -0.40 -3.33
CA VAL A 56 0.73 0.01 -4.73
C VAL A 56 0.49 -1.22 -5.60
N PHE A 57 -0.55 -1.16 -6.45
CA PHE A 57 -0.76 -2.09 -7.55
C PHE A 57 -0.46 -1.38 -8.87
N ILE A 58 0.44 -1.97 -9.67
CA ILE A 58 0.83 -1.44 -10.98
C ILE A 58 0.49 -2.48 -12.03
N GLY A 59 -0.46 -2.18 -12.90
CA GLY A 59 -0.77 -2.99 -14.08
C GLY A 59 -0.58 -2.19 -15.36
N GLU A 60 -0.75 -2.83 -16.52
CA GLU A 60 -0.55 -2.20 -17.83
C GLU A 60 -1.36 -0.90 -18.03
N LYS A 61 -2.54 -0.81 -17.40
CA LYS A 61 -3.51 0.29 -17.60
C LYS A 61 -3.90 1.03 -16.33
N TYR A 62 -3.27 0.72 -15.20
CA TYR A 62 -3.63 1.32 -13.92
C TYR A 62 -2.44 1.43 -12.97
N LEU A 63 -2.52 2.46 -12.13
CA LEU A 63 -1.71 2.63 -10.93
C LEU A 63 -2.69 2.89 -9.79
N ILE A 64 -2.75 1.97 -8.83
CA ILE A 64 -3.66 2.06 -7.68
C ILE A 64 -2.83 2.15 -6.42
N THR A 65 -3.04 3.21 -5.64
CA THR A 65 -2.34 3.45 -4.37
C THR A 65 -3.31 3.43 -3.21
N LEU A 66 -2.96 2.71 -2.14
CA LEU A 66 -3.74 2.66 -0.90
C LEU A 66 -2.87 3.15 0.26
N HIS A 67 -3.40 4.13 1.01
CA HIS A 67 -2.77 4.67 2.21
C HIS A 67 -3.84 5.25 3.15
N LYS A 68 -3.49 5.48 4.41
CA LYS A 68 -4.42 6.03 5.43
C LYS A 68 -4.67 7.55 5.32
N GLY A 69 -3.97 8.22 4.41
CA GLY A 69 -4.13 9.65 4.15
C GLY A 69 -3.15 10.56 4.89
N GLU A 70 -2.22 9.97 5.63
CA GLU A 70 -1.21 10.70 6.42
C GLU A 70 0.02 11.10 5.59
N LEU A 71 0.18 10.51 4.40
CA LEU A 71 1.30 10.75 3.50
C LEU A 71 1.09 12.04 2.72
N LYS A 72 2.13 12.87 2.66
CA LYS A 72 2.14 14.06 1.82
C LYS A 72 2.44 13.70 0.36
N PRO A 73 1.92 14.45 -0.61
CA PRO A 73 2.36 14.34 -2.01
C PRO A 73 3.86 14.57 -2.14
N LEU A 74 4.45 13.99 -3.18
CA LEU A 74 5.80 14.34 -3.61
C LEU A 74 5.77 15.73 -4.26
N GLU A 75 6.80 16.55 -4.00
CA GLU A 75 7.02 17.85 -4.66
C GLU A 75 7.71 17.70 -6.02
#